data_AF-A0A358I2K7-F1
#
_entry.id   AF-A0A358I2K7-F1
#
_cell.length_a   1.000
_cell.length_b   1.000
_cell.length_c   1.000
_cell.angle_alpha   90.00
_cell.angle_beta   90.00
_cell.angle_gamma   90.00
#
_symmetry.space_group_name_H-M   'P 1'
#
loop_
_entity.id
_entity.type
_entity.pdbx_description
1 polymer ?
#
loop_
_entity_poly.entity_id
_entity_poly.type
_entity_poly.pdbx_seq_one_letter_code
_entity_poly.pdbx_strand_id
1 'polypeptide(L)'
;MKTEKKQEDGGFWAFALINGRLAEFDFEVIKGKFYMGMGHCYVKRSEYKTKKEQKWIDNDTKRYRFTYRNGKYRRVGEHTPLPVKRYRIPKRTGKGMSLEELKNQLEN
;
A
#
# COMPACT_ATOMS: atom_id res chain seq x y z
N MET A 1 -31.58 -4.01 -10.22
CA MET A 1 -30.41 -3.19 -10.62
C MET A 1 -29.29 -3.43 -9.62
N LYS A 2 -28.16 -4.01 -10.03
CA LYS A 2 -26.95 -4.08 -9.19
C LYS A 2 -26.25 -2.74 -9.32
N THR A 3 -26.28 -1.93 -8.28
CA THR A 3 -25.58 -0.64 -8.23
C THR A 3 -24.07 -0.94 -8.23
N GLU A 4 -23.42 -0.82 -9.38
CA GLU A 4 -21.97 -0.80 -9.47
C GLU A 4 -21.48 0.46 -8.76
N LYS A 5 -21.14 0.33 -7.47
CA LYS A 5 -20.48 1.41 -6.74
C LYS A 5 -19.15 1.68 -7.45
N LYS A 6 -19.04 2.83 -8.13
CA LYS A 6 -17.76 3.39 -8.56
C LYS A 6 -16.86 3.41 -7.33
N GLN A 7 -15.77 2.63 -7.37
CA GLN A 7 -14.72 2.76 -6.35
C GLN A 7 -14.12 4.15 -6.54
N GLU A 8 -14.18 4.95 -5.47
CA GLU A 8 -13.57 6.27 -5.45
C GLU A 8 -12.05 6.12 -5.55
N ASP A 9 -11.43 6.98 -6.35
CA ASP A 9 -9.99 7.01 -6.46
C ASP A 9 -9.39 7.42 -5.10
N GLY A 10 -8.36 6.72 -4.65
CA GLY A 10 -7.80 6.95 -3.32
C GLY A 10 -6.80 5.89 -2.88
N GLY A 11 -6.09 6.19 -1.79
CA GLY A 11 -5.23 5.26 -1.08
C GLY A 11 -5.97 4.60 0.08
N PHE A 12 -5.82 3.28 0.21
CA PHE A 12 -6.54 2.47 1.18
C PHE A 12 -5.57 1.54 1.92
N TRP A 13 -5.93 1.24 3.16
CA TRP A 13 -5.29 0.23 3.98
C TRP A 13 -6.24 -0.94 4.22
N ALA A 14 -5.72 -2.16 4.14
CA ALA A 14 -6.48 -3.36 4.42
C ALA A 14 -5.57 -4.49 4.91
N PHE A 15 -6.20 -5.58 5.37
CA PHE A 15 -5.49 -6.82 5.66
C PHE A 15 -5.44 -7.74 4.42
N ALA A 16 -4.36 -8.48 4.27
CA ALA A 16 -4.24 -9.50 3.23
C ALA A 16 -3.56 -10.76 3.74
N LEU A 17 -3.73 -11.85 3.00
CA LEU A 17 -2.85 -12.99 3.08
C LEU A 17 -1.79 -12.86 1.99
N ILE A 18 -0.54 -12.65 2.40
CA ILE A 18 0.61 -12.54 1.50
C ILE A 18 1.52 -13.73 1.77
N ASN A 19 1.75 -14.55 0.75
CA ASN A 19 2.48 -15.82 0.88
C ASN A 19 1.93 -16.71 2.02
N GLY A 20 0.60 -16.71 2.21
CA GLY A 20 -0.08 -17.48 3.26
C GLY A 20 0.00 -16.88 4.67
N ARG A 21 0.58 -15.68 4.85
CA ARG A 21 0.74 -15.02 6.15
C ARG A 21 -0.09 -13.74 6.21
N LEU A 22 -0.64 -13.43 7.39
CA LEU A 22 -1.38 -12.19 7.61
C LEU A 22 -0.44 -10.99 7.50
N ALA A 23 -0.86 -10.00 6.74
CA ALA A 23 -0.16 -8.75 6.56
C ALA A 23 -1.13 -7.58 6.47
N GLU A 24 -0.69 -6.41 6.94
CA GLU A 24 -1.26 -5.13 6.52
C GLU A 24 -0.61 -4.74 5.19
N PHE A 25 -1.39 -4.16 4.29
CA PHE A 25 -0.88 -3.65 3.03
C PHE A 25 -1.64 -2.41 2.58
N ASP A 26 -0.96 -1.57 1.81
CA ASP A 26 -1.54 -0.39 1.18
C ASP A 26 -1.76 -0.61 -0.31
N PHE A 27 -2.85 -0.05 -0.82
CA PHE A 27 -3.16 -0.07 -2.25
C PHE A 27 -3.87 1.20 -2.66
N GLU A 28 -3.82 1.49 -3.95
CA GLU A 28 -4.51 2.63 -4.54
C GLU A 28 -5.50 2.17 -5.60
N VAL A 29 -6.63 2.86 -5.68
CA VAL A 29 -7.55 2.76 -6.81
C VAL A 29 -7.42 4.05 -7.61
N ILE A 30 -7.14 3.93 -8.91
CA ILE A 30 -7.00 5.08 -9.82
C ILE A 30 -7.77 4.76 -11.10
N LYS A 31 -8.76 5.58 -11.44
CA LYS A 31 -9.69 5.36 -12.55
C LYS A 31 -10.28 3.95 -12.53
N GLY A 32 -10.63 3.46 -11.34
CA GLY A 32 -11.16 2.11 -11.11
C GLY A 32 -10.17 0.96 -11.27
N LYS A 33 -8.88 1.24 -11.45
CA LYS A 33 -7.82 0.21 -11.52
C LYS A 33 -7.08 0.10 -10.19
N PHE A 34 -6.81 -1.14 -9.79
CA PHE A 34 -6.10 -1.47 -8.57
C PHE A 34 -4.58 -1.43 -8.78
N TYR A 35 -3.89 -0.66 -7.95
CA TYR A 35 -2.42 -0.55 -7.92
C TYR A 35 -1.91 -0.93 -6.54
N MET A 36 -0.84 -1.73 -6.49
CA MET A 36 -0.14 -1.96 -5.24
C MET A 36 0.56 -0.68 -4.79
N GLY A 37 0.41 -0.38 -3.50
CA GLY A 37 1.07 0.73 -2.84
C GLY A 37 2.53 0.45 -2.52
N MET A 38 3.03 1.06 -1.46
CA MET A 38 4.43 1.03 -1.06
C MET A 38 4.87 -0.36 -0.55
N GLY A 39 3.98 -1.16 0.03
CA GLY A 39 4.34 -2.51 0.42
C GLY A 39 3.35 -3.24 1.32
N HIS A 40 3.91 -4.12 2.16
CA HIS A 40 3.17 -4.82 3.19
C HIS A 40 4.05 -5.02 4.42
N CYS A 41 3.41 -5.18 5.58
CA CYS A 41 4.04 -5.57 6.82
C CYS A 41 3.35 -6.81 7.37
N TYR A 42 4.13 -7.83 7.75
CA TYR A 42 3.57 -9.01 8.40
C TYR A 42 3.19 -8.69 9.85
N VAL A 43 1.97 -9.09 10.24
CA VAL A 43 1.40 -8.79 11.55
C VAL A 43 0.85 -10.05 12.19
N LYS A 44 0.72 -10.06 13.52
CA LYS A 44 0.08 -11.16 14.24
C LYS A 44 -1.36 -10.82 14.51
N ARG A 45 -2.27 -11.76 14.23
CA ARG A 45 -3.69 -11.60 14.50
C ARG A 45 -4.00 -11.26 15.97
N SER A 46 -3.16 -11.72 16.90
CA SER A 46 -3.27 -11.46 18.34
C SER A 46 -3.00 -10.00 18.74
N GLU A 47 -2.38 -9.19 17.87
CA GLU A 47 -2.11 -7.78 18.13
C GLU A 47 -3.39 -6.92 18.04
N TYR A 48 -4.40 -7.41 17.32
CA TYR A 48 -5.68 -6.73 17.09
C TYR A 48 -6.74 -7.26 18.06
N LYS A 49 -7.09 -6.49 19.09
CA LYS A 49 -7.88 -7.02 20.21
C LYS A 49 -9.38 -6.87 20.04
N THR A 50 -9.83 -5.96 19.18
CA THR A 50 -11.25 -5.64 19.08
C THR A 50 -11.98 -6.59 18.13
N LYS A 51 -13.24 -6.91 18.44
CA LYS A 51 -14.11 -7.71 17.56
C LYS A 51 -14.23 -7.09 16.16
N LYS A 52 -14.14 -5.76 16.06
CA LYS A 52 -14.22 -5.01 14.81
C LYS A 52 -13.01 -5.28 13.92
N GLU A 53 -11.79 -5.17 14.46
CA GLU A 53 -10.56 -5.46 13.72
C GLU A 53 -10.49 -6.92 13.30
N GLN A 54 -10.86 -7.84 14.19
CA GLN A 54 -10.95 -9.26 13.86
C GLN A 54 -11.88 -9.51 12.66
N LYS A 55 -13.03 -8.84 12.64
CA LYS A 55 -13.98 -8.90 11.51
C LYS A 55 -13.41 -8.27 10.24
N TRP A 56 -12.64 -7.19 10.35
CA TRP A 56 -11.94 -6.60 9.19
C TRP A 56 -10.90 -7.55 8.63
N ILE A 57 -10.06 -8.16 9.47
CA ILE A 57 -9.11 -9.20 9.07
C ILE A 57 -9.83 -10.32 8.32
N ASP A 58 -10.94 -10.84 8.86
CA ASP A 58 -11.68 -11.94 8.22
C ASP A 58 -12.30 -11.56 6.88
N ASN A 59 -12.83 -10.34 6.75
CA ASN A 59 -13.45 -9.89 5.51
C ASN A 59 -12.40 -9.59 4.44
N ASP A 60 -11.30 -8.97 4.83
CA ASP A 60 -10.26 -8.52 3.92
C ASP A 60 -9.42 -9.70 3.42
N THR A 61 -9.02 -10.62 4.30
CA THR A 61 -8.23 -11.82 3.92
C THR A 61 -9.00 -12.82 3.03
N LYS A 62 -10.32 -12.72 2.97
CA LYS A 62 -11.15 -13.44 1.97
C LYS A 62 -11.00 -12.85 0.57
N ARG A 63 -10.82 -11.52 0.47
CA ARG A 63 -10.76 -10.77 -0.80
C ARG A 63 -9.34 -10.58 -1.31
N TYR A 64 -8.41 -10.35 -0.39
CA TYR A 64 -7.04 -9.94 -0.69
C TYR A 64 -6.07 -11.06 -0.34
N ARG A 65 -5.75 -11.85 -1.37
CA ARG A 65 -4.80 -12.95 -1.29
C ARG A 65 -3.76 -12.80 -2.38
N PHE A 66 -2.51 -12.67 -1.98
CA PHE A 66 -1.42 -12.38 -2.88
C PHE A 66 -0.22 -13.31 -2.66
N THR A 67 0.54 -13.50 -3.73
CA THR A 67 1.92 -14.00 -3.65
C THR A 67 2.87 -12.84 -3.89
N TYR A 68 3.94 -12.75 -3.12
CA TYR A 68 4.99 -11.77 -3.27
C TYR A 68 6.34 -12.46 -3.54
N ARG A 69 6.91 -12.22 -4.72
CA ARG A 69 8.22 -12.76 -5.13
C ARG A 69 8.93 -11.79 -6.06
N ASN A 70 10.24 -11.61 -5.86
CA ASN A 70 11.09 -10.73 -6.68
C ASN A 70 10.53 -9.29 -6.82
N GLY A 71 10.05 -8.70 -5.71
CA GLY A 71 9.52 -7.34 -5.71
C GLY A 71 8.15 -7.17 -6.36
N LYS A 72 7.46 -8.26 -6.73
CA LYS A 72 6.19 -8.22 -7.46
C LYS A 72 5.10 -8.96 -6.70
N TYR A 73 3.93 -8.35 -6.63
CA TYR A 73 2.71 -8.97 -6.11
C TYR A 73 1.91 -9.60 -7.25
N ARG A 74 1.27 -10.73 -7.00
CA ARG A 74 0.27 -11.35 -7.87
C ARG A 74 -0.92 -11.77 -7.03
N ARG A 75 -2.13 -11.67 -7.55
CA ARG A 75 -3.28 -12.33 -6.91
C ARG A 75 -3.07 -13.84 -6.98
N VAL A 76 -3.48 -14.54 -5.93
CA VAL A 76 -3.41 -16.01 -5.92
C VAL A 76 -4.28 -16.55 -7.06
N GLY A 77 -3.70 -17.37 -7.94
CA GLY A 77 -4.34 -17.89 -9.14
C GLY A 77 -4.14 -17.05 -10.40
N GLU A 78 -3.56 -15.84 -10.29
CA GLU A 78 -3.23 -15.01 -11.45
C GLU A 78 -1.75 -15.12 -11.82
N HIS A 79 -1.48 -15.15 -13.12
CA HIS A 79 -0.11 -15.11 -13.64
C HIS A 79 0.43 -13.68 -13.75
N THR A 80 -0.41 -12.67 -13.96
CA THR A 80 0.06 -11.31 -14.20
C THR A 80 0.36 -10.60 -12.87
N PRO A 81 1.53 -9.95 -12.72
CA PRO A 81 1.80 -9.14 -11.54
C PRO A 81 0.91 -7.90 -11.51
N LEU A 82 0.52 -7.51 -10.31
CA LEU A 82 -0.21 -6.27 -10.09
C LEU A 82 0.69 -5.08 -10.43
N PRO A 83 0.14 -4.04 -11.07
CA PRO A 83 0.90 -2.84 -11.35
C PRO A 83 1.26 -2.16 -10.02
N VAL A 84 2.52 -1.73 -9.91
CA VAL A 84 3.02 -0.95 -8.77
C VAL A 84 3.10 0.50 -9.20
N LYS A 85 2.54 1.42 -8.40
CA LYS A 85 2.69 2.85 -8.67
C LYS A 85 4.13 3.25 -8.34
N ARG A 86 4.94 3.51 -9.36
CA ARG A 86 6.28 4.08 -9.17
C ARG A 86 6.15 5.59 -9.01
N TYR A 87 6.36 6.08 -7.79
CA TYR A 87 6.59 7.49 -7.58
C TYR A 87 7.94 7.85 -8.21
N ARG A 88 7.92 8.64 -9.29
CA ARG A 88 9.14 9.22 -9.84
C ARG A 88 9.58 10.31 -8.87
N ILE A 89 10.56 10.01 -8.01
CA ILE A 89 11.22 11.03 -7.22
C ILE A 89 12.02 11.88 -8.21
N PRO A 90 11.68 13.16 -8.45
CA PRO A 90 12.52 14.02 -9.27
C PRO A 90 13.89 14.08 -8.61
N LYS A 91 14.96 13.87 -9.38
CA LYS A 91 16.31 14.15 -8.88
C LYS A 91 16.33 15.62 -8.48
N ARG A 92 16.51 15.92 -7.19
CA ARG A 92 16.77 17.30 -6.76
C ARG A 92 18.02 17.75 -7.51
N THR A 93 17.86 18.67 -8.44
CA THR A 93 18.95 19.33 -9.17
C THR A 93 19.55 20.49 -8.39
N GLY A 94 19.12 20.72 -7.15
CA GLY A 94 19.70 21.71 -6.25
C GLY A 94 20.95 21.18 -5.57
N LYS A 95 22.02 22.00 -5.58
CA LYS A 95 23.21 21.82 -4.74
C LYS A 95 22.72 21.73 -3.29
N GLY A 96 23.10 20.69 -2.54
CA GLY A 96 22.76 20.59 -1.13
C GLY A 96 23.31 21.82 -0.40
N MET A 97 22.44 22.56 0.29
CA MET A 97 22.82 23.69 1.12
C MET A 97 23.37 23.16 2.45
N SER A 98 24.51 23.68 2.89
CA SER A 98 25.10 23.35 4.18
C SER A 98 24.25 23.91 5.33
N LEU A 99 24.45 23.37 6.53
CA LEU A 99 23.74 23.80 7.73
C LEU A 99 24.02 25.29 8.03
N GLU A 100 25.26 25.74 7.82
CA GLU A 100 25.68 27.14 7.92
C GLU A 100 24.97 28.03 6.89
N GLU A 101 24.87 27.61 5.63
CA GLU A 101 24.18 28.39 4.59
C GLU A 101 22.68 28.57 4.91
N LEU A 102 22.05 27.56 5.51
CA LEU A 102 20.64 27.64 5.95
C LEU A 102 20.45 28.65 7.09
N LYS A 103 21.35 28.63 8.08
CA LYS A 103 21.29 29.53 9.24
C LYS A 103 21.44 31.00 8.82
N ASN A 104 22.40 31.28 7.94
CA ASN A 104 22.63 32.64 7.43
C ASN A 104 21.45 33.19 6.61
N GLN A 105 20.62 32.33 6.04
CA GLN A 105 19.44 32.73 5.28
C GLN A 105 18.20 32.98 6.16
N LEU A 106 18.16 32.43 7.37
CA LEU A 106 17.06 32.61 8.34
C LEU A 106 17.27 33.82 9.27
N GLU A 107 18.51 34.31 9.37
CA GLU A 107 18.88 35.45 10.21
C GLU A 107 18.84 36.81 9.47
N ASN A 108 18.43 36.83 8.20
CA ASN A 108 18.09 38.05 7.43
C ASN A 108 16.58 38.09 7.14
#